data_AF-A0A7S7T702-F1
#
_entry.id   AF-A0A7S7T702-F1
#
_cell.length_a   1.000
_cell.length_b   1.000
_cell.length_c   1.000
_cell.angle_alpha   90.00
_cell.angle_beta   90.00
_cell.angle_gamma   90.00
#
_symmetry.space_group_name_H-M   'P 1'
#
loop_
_entity.id
_entity.type
_entity.pdbx_description
1 polymer ?
#
loop_
_entity_poly.entity_id
_entity_poly.type
_entity_poly.pdbx_seq_one_letter_code
_entity_poly.pdbx_strand_id
1 'polypeptide(L)'
;MTNKADRSGSCILAGFALAAMLSCTTPSASAHQANKRVADANALATTDTAARPQPQSRRSVARAEKGPYYVDFRARTAASWGHAFVWYGKTSERAVEVAGLTPAGDTLAYVLGHITFVPSETGASYGDLDPEYLTASYRVYLNEADAKRVFAYIKELQANSPVWNAETANCTGFIGDIAEFMGLEVPNRWQRPENFVNRLKEMNGGRQMVRLSAE
;
A
#
# COMPACT_ATOMS: atom_id res chain seq x y z
N MET A 1 25.76 -56.05 -62.58
CA MET A 1 26.10 -57.09 -61.59
C MET A 1 25.11 -56.98 -60.44
N THR A 2 24.17 -57.92 -60.38
CA THR A 2 23.64 -58.62 -59.18
C THR A 2 23.81 -57.94 -57.80
N ASN A 3 22.73 -57.48 -57.16
CA ASN A 3 21.91 -58.27 -56.22
C ASN A 3 21.21 -57.43 -55.14
N LYS A 4 19.96 -57.82 -54.95
CA LYS A 4 18.93 -57.46 -53.96
C LYS A 4 19.17 -58.23 -52.64
N ALA A 5 18.78 -57.67 -51.49
CA ALA A 5 17.84 -58.30 -50.54
C ALA A 5 17.70 -57.57 -49.19
N ASP A 6 16.44 -57.36 -48.82
CA ASP A 6 15.91 -57.10 -47.48
C ASP A 6 16.33 -58.14 -46.43
N ARG A 7 16.39 -57.75 -45.13
CA ARG A 7 15.37 -58.08 -44.10
C ARG A 7 15.85 -57.78 -42.66
N SER A 8 14.98 -57.06 -41.96
CA SER A 8 14.46 -57.29 -40.60
C SER A 8 15.33 -58.00 -39.55
N GLY A 9 15.57 -57.31 -38.43
CA GLY A 9 15.99 -57.89 -37.16
C GLY A 9 15.62 -56.96 -36.00
N SER A 10 14.45 -57.18 -35.42
CA SER A 10 13.97 -56.51 -34.20
C SER A 10 14.80 -56.96 -32.99
N CYS A 11 15.31 -56.02 -32.19
CA CYS A 11 15.78 -56.28 -30.82
C CYS A 11 15.30 -55.15 -29.93
N ILE A 12 14.19 -55.40 -29.25
CA ILE A 12 13.69 -54.63 -28.11
C ILE A 12 14.67 -54.85 -26.96
N LEU A 13 15.32 -53.80 -26.47
CA LEU A 13 15.78 -53.72 -25.10
C LEU A 13 15.40 -52.37 -24.52
N ALA A 14 14.44 -52.43 -23.61
CA ALA A 14 13.97 -51.34 -22.78
C ALA A 14 15.12 -50.81 -21.90
N GLY A 15 15.43 -49.52 -22.04
CA GLY A 15 16.32 -48.80 -21.13
C GLY A 15 15.50 -47.86 -20.26
N PHE A 16 15.37 -48.21 -18.98
CA PHE A 16 14.68 -47.45 -17.95
C PHE A 16 15.20 -46.01 -17.84
N ALA A 17 14.28 -45.06 -17.94
CA ALA A 17 14.52 -43.67 -17.56
C ALA A 17 14.55 -43.56 -16.03
N LEU A 18 15.63 -42.98 -15.49
CA LEU A 18 15.63 -42.43 -14.14
C LEU A 18 16.46 -41.14 -14.12
N ALA A 19 15.83 -40.03 -14.51
CA ALA A 19 16.34 -38.70 -14.22
C ALA A 19 16.04 -38.40 -12.75
N ALA A 20 17.07 -38.44 -11.90
CA ALA A 20 16.97 -38.00 -10.52
C ALA A 20 16.82 -36.47 -10.48
N MET A 21 15.58 -36.00 -10.47
CA MET A 21 15.24 -34.61 -10.13
C MET A 21 15.47 -34.43 -8.64
N LEU A 22 16.66 -33.94 -8.24
CA LEU A 22 16.86 -33.42 -6.90
C LEU A 22 15.99 -32.17 -6.73
N SER A 23 14.78 -32.39 -6.23
CA SER A 23 13.93 -31.33 -5.70
C SER A 23 14.54 -30.87 -4.38
N CYS A 24 15.34 -29.81 -4.39
CA CYS A 24 15.65 -29.06 -3.18
C CYS A 24 14.36 -28.40 -2.70
N THR A 25 13.58 -29.11 -1.90
CA THR A 25 12.52 -28.50 -1.10
C THR A 25 13.19 -27.77 0.06
N THR A 26 13.68 -26.57 -0.18
CA THR A 26 13.91 -25.62 0.91
C THR A 26 12.54 -25.22 1.44
N PRO A 27 12.20 -25.50 2.71
CA PRO A 27 11.04 -24.87 3.31
C PRO A 27 11.31 -23.36 3.32
N SER A 28 10.70 -22.62 2.40
CA SER A 28 10.51 -21.19 2.63
C SER A 28 9.70 -21.09 3.91
N ALA A 29 10.33 -20.56 4.96
CA ALA A 29 9.63 -20.12 6.14
C ALA A 29 8.65 -19.04 5.67
N SER A 30 7.40 -19.45 5.44
CA SER A 30 6.29 -18.56 5.12
C SER A 30 6.11 -17.64 6.32
N ALA A 31 6.63 -16.42 6.20
CA ALA A 31 6.37 -15.36 7.15
C ALA A 31 4.91 -14.94 7.01
N HIS A 32 4.13 -15.33 8.01
CA HIS A 32 2.80 -14.85 8.36
C HIS A 32 1.73 -14.89 7.26
N GLN A 33 0.84 -15.88 7.41
CA GLN A 33 -0.56 -15.82 7.02
C GLN A 33 -1.09 -14.38 7.20
N ALA A 34 -1.33 -13.70 6.09
CA ALA A 34 -1.99 -12.41 6.05
C ALA A 34 -3.45 -12.59 6.49
N ASN A 35 -3.64 -12.74 7.79
CA ASN A 35 -4.94 -12.55 8.40
C ASN A 35 -5.28 -11.09 8.15
N LYS A 36 -6.40 -10.82 7.47
CA LYS A 36 -6.91 -9.50 7.11
C LYS A 36 -7.14 -8.70 8.40
N ARG A 37 -6.07 -8.14 8.97
CA ARG A 37 -6.08 -7.47 10.26
C ARG A 37 -6.59 -6.07 10.01
N VAL A 38 -7.90 -5.93 10.16
CA VAL A 38 -8.56 -4.64 10.33
C VAL A 38 -8.11 -4.10 11.69
N ALA A 39 -7.26 -3.07 11.72
CA ALA A 39 -6.86 -2.47 13.00
C ALA A 39 -7.77 -1.32 13.43
N ASP A 40 -7.70 -1.07 14.73
CA ASP A 40 -8.59 -0.23 15.52
C ASP A 40 -7.99 1.17 15.72
N ALA A 41 -8.52 2.19 15.02
CA ALA A 41 -7.90 3.53 14.86
C ALA A 41 -7.85 4.48 16.08
N ASN A 42 -7.84 4.00 17.33
CA ASN A 42 -7.74 4.87 18.51
C ASN A 42 -6.31 5.07 18.98
N ALA A 43 -5.58 5.91 18.24
CA ALA A 43 -4.46 6.65 18.77
C ALA A 43 -4.33 7.90 17.91
N LEU A 44 -4.93 9.00 18.38
CA LEU A 44 -4.72 10.43 18.05
C LEU A 44 -6.02 11.21 18.29
N ALA A 45 -6.48 11.16 19.54
CA ALA A 45 -7.34 12.18 20.11
C ALA A 45 -6.91 12.33 21.57
N THR A 46 -5.76 12.96 21.81
CA THR A 46 -5.40 13.39 23.16
C THR A 46 -6.33 14.52 23.58
N THR A 47 -7.23 14.15 24.49
CA THR A 47 -8.10 15.01 25.28
C THR A 47 -7.28 15.76 26.31
N ASP A 48 -7.25 17.09 26.21
CA ASP A 48 -6.90 17.94 27.34
C ASP A 48 -8.12 17.99 28.26
N THR A 49 -8.00 17.45 29.48
CA THR A 49 -9.08 17.44 30.47
C THR A 49 -8.59 18.06 31.77
N ALA A 50 -8.95 19.33 32.00
CA ALA A 50 -9.06 19.89 33.35
C ALA A 50 -10.21 20.92 33.42
N ALA A 51 -11.23 20.55 34.20
CA ALA A 51 -12.24 21.34 34.94
C ALA A 51 -13.17 22.35 34.24
N ARG A 52 -14.47 22.24 34.58
CA ARG A 52 -15.63 23.08 34.16
C ARG A 52 -15.84 24.27 35.12
N PRO A 53 -16.43 25.40 34.67
CA PRO A 53 -17.89 25.61 34.82
C PRO A 53 -18.61 26.14 33.56
N GLN A 54 -19.94 26.03 33.56
CA GLN A 54 -20.93 26.16 32.46
C GLN A 54 -21.55 27.58 32.39
N PRO A 55 -22.50 27.90 31.47
CA PRO A 55 -22.55 27.82 30.01
C PRO A 55 -22.45 29.21 29.37
N GLN A 56 -21.66 29.37 28.31
CA GLN A 56 -21.91 30.45 27.34
C GLN A 56 -22.12 29.82 25.97
N SER A 57 -23.27 30.17 25.39
CA SER A 57 -23.64 29.97 24.00
C SER A 57 -22.56 30.57 23.09
N ARG A 58 -21.48 29.81 22.89
CA ARG A 58 -20.61 29.99 21.75
C ARG A 58 -21.29 29.20 20.64
N ARG A 59 -21.85 29.91 19.66
CA ARG A 59 -22.14 29.35 18.34
C ARG A 59 -20.99 28.42 18.01
N SER A 60 -21.28 27.13 17.95
CA SER A 60 -20.34 26.16 17.42
C SER A 60 -19.99 26.68 16.04
N VAL A 61 -18.75 27.11 15.85
CA VAL A 61 -18.18 27.26 14.52
C VAL A 61 -18.45 25.91 13.89
N ALA A 62 -19.33 25.88 12.88
CA ALA A 62 -19.80 24.66 12.28
C ALA A 62 -18.57 23.80 12.00
N ARG A 63 -18.40 22.73 12.79
CA ARG A 63 -17.34 21.76 12.58
C ARG A 63 -17.68 21.22 11.21
N ALA A 64 -16.93 21.65 10.18
CA ALA A 64 -17.11 21.18 8.82
C ALA A 64 -17.37 19.69 8.91
N GLU A 65 -18.58 19.27 8.55
CA GLU A 65 -19.02 17.90 8.80
C GLU A 65 -17.98 17.00 8.14
N LYS A 66 -17.23 16.25 8.96
CA LYS A 66 -16.26 15.29 8.46
C LYS A 66 -17.03 14.38 7.52
N GLY A 67 -16.62 14.30 6.26
CA GLY A 67 -17.31 13.49 5.26
C GLY A 67 -17.46 12.03 5.73
N PRO A 68 -18.48 11.32 5.25
CA PRO A 68 -18.78 9.95 5.68
C PRO A 68 -17.64 8.95 5.41
N TYR A 69 -16.71 9.30 4.51
CA TYR A 69 -15.54 8.50 4.15
C TYR A 69 -14.26 9.33 4.23
N TYR A 70 -13.12 8.67 4.24
CA TYR A 70 -11.83 9.32 4.22
C TYR A 70 -10.75 8.52 3.49
N VAL A 71 -9.71 9.24 3.08
CA VAL A 71 -8.37 8.75 2.79
C VAL A 71 -7.39 9.52 3.67
N ASP A 72 -6.53 8.80 4.39
CA ASP A 72 -5.53 9.35 5.29
C ASP A 72 -4.15 8.97 4.78
N PHE A 73 -3.46 9.95 4.21
CA PHE A 73 -2.08 9.83 3.73
C PHE A 73 -1.16 9.82 4.94
N ARG A 74 -0.40 8.74 5.11
CA ARG A 74 0.38 8.46 6.31
C ARG A 74 1.82 8.16 5.96
N ALA A 75 2.71 8.51 6.86
CA ALA A 75 4.09 8.10 6.81
C ALA A 75 4.53 7.55 8.17
N ARG A 76 5.41 6.56 8.16
CA ARG A 76 5.95 5.93 9.37
C ARG A 76 7.43 5.58 9.23
N THR A 77 8.10 5.38 10.35
CA THR A 77 9.50 4.90 10.37
C THR A 77 9.58 3.48 9.81
N ALA A 78 10.43 3.24 8.82
CA ALA A 78 10.58 1.96 8.14
C ALA A 78 11.97 1.84 7.52
N ALA A 79 12.72 0.77 7.82
CA ALA A 79 14.10 0.63 7.37
C ALA A 79 14.90 1.93 7.58
N SER A 80 15.78 2.31 6.66
CA SER A 80 16.54 3.57 6.71
C SER A 80 15.80 4.78 6.12
N TRP A 81 14.75 4.58 5.31
CA TRP A 81 14.13 5.65 4.51
C TRP A 81 12.77 6.12 5.03
N GLY A 82 11.97 5.22 5.61
CA GLY A 82 10.55 5.44 5.95
C GLY A 82 9.62 4.69 5.00
N HIS A 83 8.33 4.70 5.32
CA HIS A 83 7.27 4.16 4.45
C HIS A 83 6.07 5.13 4.38
N ALA A 84 5.49 5.27 3.20
CA ALA A 84 4.28 6.06 2.94
C ALA A 84 3.13 5.14 2.49
N PHE A 85 1.93 5.37 3.01
CA PHE A 85 0.76 4.53 2.74
C PHE A 85 -0.52 5.34 2.97
N VAL A 86 -1.66 4.79 2.58
CA VAL A 86 -2.97 5.35 2.91
C VAL A 86 -3.75 4.41 3.79
N TRP A 87 -4.48 4.98 4.75
CA TRP A 87 -5.67 4.34 5.32
C TRP A 87 -6.90 4.90 4.64
N TYR A 88 -7.88 4.07 4.34
CA TYR A 88 -9.15 4.54 3.82
C TYR A 88 -10.31 3.70 4.34
N GLY A 89 -11.49 4.32 4.38
CA GLY A 89 -12.69 3.68 4.91
C GLY A 89 -13.75 4.68 5.30
N LYS A 90 -14.71 4.21 6.12
CA LYS A 90 -15.79 5.05 6.66
C LYS A 90 -15.36 5.75 7.93
N THR A 91 -15.73 7.02 8.06
CA THR A 91 -15.43 7.83 9.24
C THR A 91 -16.12 7.31 10.52
N SER A 92 -17.27 6.63 10.37
CA SER A 92 -18.03 6.04 11.47
C SER A 92 -17.52 4.68 11.93
N GLU A 93 -16.59 4.07 11.20
CA GLU A 93 -16.09 2.73 11.48
C GLU A 93 -14.62 2.81 11.92
N ARG A 94 -14.25 1.96 12.88
CA ARG A 94 -12.83 1.82 13.29
C ARG A 94 -12.04 1.01 12.28
N ALA A 95 -12.74 0.20 11.49
CA ALA A 95 -12.16 -0.64 10.45
C ALA A 95 -11.53 0.22 9.35
N VAL A 96 -10.29 -0.11 9.02
CA VAL A 96 -9.53 0.56 7.96
C VAL A 96 -9.05 -0.44 6.94
N GLU A 97 -9.08 -0.02 5.68
CA GLU A 97 -8.29 -0.65 4.64
C GLU A 97 -6.97 0.12 4.49
N VAL A 98 -5.91 -0.62 4.16
CA VAL A 98 -4.57 -0.05 3.95
C VAL A 98 -4.16 -0.32 2.51
N ALA A 99 -3.58 0.70 1.88
CA ALA A 99 -2.89 0.55 0.60
C ALA A 99 -1.55 1.28 0.64
N GLY A 100 -0.52 0.62 0.14
CA GLY A 100 0.83 1.18 -0.01
C GLY A 100 1.56 0.45 -1.13
N LEU A 101 2.86 0.71 -1.27
CA LEU A 101 3.71 -0.04 -2.19
C LEU A 101 5.06 -0.33 -1.53
N THR A 102 5.29 -1.59 -1.20
CA THR A 102 6.52 -2.10 -0.56
C THR A 102 7.14 -3.21 -1.42
N PRO A 103 8.45 -3.48 -1.30
CA PRO A 103 9.00 -4.71 -1.86
C PRO A 103 8.37 -5.92 -1.16
N ALA A 104 8.08 -6.98 -1.91
CA ALA A 104 7.68 -8.27 -1.36
C ALA A 104 8.92 -8.99 -0.82
N GLY A 105 8.91 -9.31 0.47
CA GLY A 105 10.02 -9.97 1.14
C GLY A 105 10.71 -9.09 2.18
N ASP A 106 11.99 -9.37 2.42
CA ASP A 106 12.74 -8.80 3.55
C ASP A 106 13.78 -7.75 3.11
N THR A 107 14.82 -7.58 3.92
CA THR A 107 15.93 -6.66 3.66
C THR A 107 16.60 -6.92 2.31
N LEU A 108 16.70 -8.17 1.85
CA LEU A 108 17.33 -8.48 0.56
C LEU A 108 16.52 -7.90 -0.61
N ALA A 109 15.20 -8.05 -0.57
CA ALA A 109 14.31 -7.48 -1.60
C ALA A 109 14.40 -5.94 -1.60
N TYR A 110 14.45 -5.32 -0.41
CA TYR A 110 14.64 -3.89 -0.28
C TYR A 110 15.96 -3.40 -0.89
N VAL A 111 17.08 -4.07 -0.61
CA VAL A 111 18.40 -3.71 -1.17
C VAL A 111 18.42 -3.92 -2.69
N LEU A 112 17.93 -5.05 -3.19
CA LEU A 112 17.89 -5.33 -4.63
C LEU A 112 17.00 -4.33 -5.38
N GLY A 113 15.90 -3.90 -4.79
CA GLY A 113 14.99 -2.95 -5.42
C GLY A 113 15.55 -1.53 -5.60
N HIS A 114 16.74 -1.23 -5.05
CA HIS A 114 17.48 -0.01 -5.39
C HIS A 114 18.26 -0.12 -6.70
N ILE A 115 18.46 -1.34 -7.20
CA ILE A 115 19.26 -1.63 -8.40
C ILE A 115 18.37 -2.10 -9.56
N THR A 116 17.32 -2.88 -9.26
CA THR A 116 16.42 -3.47 -10.26
C THR A 116 14.97 -3.44 -9.77
N PHE A 117 14.02 -3.89 -10.60
CA PHE A 117 12.67 -4.20 -10.15
C PHE A 117 12.65 -5.49 -9.33
N VAL A 118 11.90 -5.48 -8.24
CA VAL A 118 11.57 -6.67 -7.44
C VAL A 118 10.05 -6.79 -7.32
N PRO A 119 9.48 -7.96 -7.00
CA PRO A 119 8.05 -8.05 -6.72
C PRO A 119 7.62 -7.13 -5.58
N SER A 120 6.38 -6.67 -5.59
CA SER A 120 5.83 -5.78 -4.57
C SER A 120 4.68 -6.40 -3.77
N GLU A 121 4.38 -5.78 -2.63
CA GLU A 121 3.15 -5.93 -1.88
C GLU A 121 2.46 -4.58 -1.78
N THR A 122 1.12 -4.59 -1.78
CA THR A 122 0.33 -3.35 -1.77
C THR A 122 -0.65 -3.22 -0.62
N GLY A 123 -0.68 -4.21 0.27
CA GLY A 123 -1.50 -4.22 1.50
C GLY A 123 -0.80 -3.56 2.69
N ALA A 124 -1.32 -3.83 3.89
CA ALA A 124 -0.67 -3.41 5.12
C ALA A 124 0.67 -4.13 5.32
N SER A 125 1.72 -3.38 5.61
CA SER A 125 3.01 -3.88 6.06
C SER A 125 3.17 -3.72 7.58
N TYR A 126 4.20 -4.34 8.16
CA TYR A 126 4.49 -4.23 9.59
C TYR A 126 4.66 -2.76 10.01
N GLY A 127 3.96 -2.34 11.08
CA GLY A 127 4.00 -0.97 11.60
C GLY A 127 2.98 -0.01 10.98
N ASP A 128 2.29 -0.37 9.90
CA ASP A 128 1.34 0.54 9.23
C ASP A 128 0.05 0.74 10.03
N LEU A 129 -0.22 -0.18 10.96
CA LEU A 129 -1.39 -0.17 11.85
C LEU A 129 -1.03 0.34 13.26
N ASP A 130 0.26 0.54 13.54
CA ASP A 130 0.78 0.82 14.87
C ASP A 130 1.12 2.31 15.00
N PRO A 131 0.48 3.04 15.92
CA PRO A 131 0.62 4.49 16.02
C PRO A 131 2.01 4.95 16.49
N GLU A 132 2.76 4.08 17.15
CA GLU A 132 4.10 4.38 17.66
C GLU A 132 5.13 4.67 16.56
N TYR A 133 4.91 4.13 15.35
CA TYR A 133 5.80 4.38 14.21
C TYR A 133 5.37 5.58 13.37
N LEU A 134 4.20 6.17 13.62
CA LEU A 134 3.63 7.23 12.78
C LEU A 134 4.47 8.51 12.89
N THR A 135 4.86 9.04 11.73
CA THR A 135 5.67 10.27 11.61
C THR A 135 4.88 11.43 11.01
N ALA A 136 3.95 11.14 10.09
CA ALA A 136 3.07 12.16 9.50
C ALA A 136 1.70 11.57 9.14
N SER A 137 0.67 12.43 9.15
CA SER A 137 -0.69 12.10 8.69
C SER A 137 -1.38 13.33 8.09
N TYR A 138 -2.06 13.10 6.97
CA TYR A 138 -2.92 14.07 6.31
C TYR A 138 -4.21 13.38 5.85
N ARG A 139 -5.29 13.63 6.59
CA ARG A 139 -6.61 13.05 6.31
C ARG A 139 -7.49 13.98 5.50
N VAL A 140 -8.04 13.43 4.43
CA VAL A 140 -8.98 14.07 3.52
C VAL A 140 -10.28 13.27 3.50
N TYR A 141 -11.40 13.96 3.69
CA TYR A 141 -12.72 13.39 3.75
C TYR A 141 -13.45 13.51 2.41
N LEU A 142 -14.33 12.53 2.16
CA LEU A 142 -15.07 12.34 0.92
C LEU A 142 -16.56 12.14 1.20
N ASN A 143 -17.40 12.55 0.25
CA ASN A 143 -18.78 12.08 0.18
C ASN A 143 -18.83 10.64 -0.37
N GLU A 144 -20.01 10.02 -0.34
CA GLU A 144 -20.17 8.62 -0.78
C GLU A 144 -19.83 8.38 -2.26
N ALA A 145 -20.23 9.30 -3.15
CA ALA A 145 -20.00 9.15 -4.59
C ALA A 145 -18.50 9.20 -4.91
N ASP A 146 -17.78 10.17 -4.33
CA ASP A 146 -16.34 10.29 -4.51
C ASP A 146 -15.58 9.15 -3.84
N ALA A 147 -16.01 8.70 -2.66
CA ALA A 147 -15.41 7.56 -1.99
C ALA A 147 -15.47 6.29 -2.84
N LYS A 148 -16.58 6.00 -3.51
CA LYS A 148 -16.70 4.86 -4.42
C LYS A 148 -15.66 4.91 -5.53
N ARG A 149 -15.48 6.07 -6.16
CA ARG A 149 -14.51 6.27 -7.25
C ARG A 149 -13.08 6.14 -6.75
N VAL A 150 -12.74 6.83 -5.66
CA VAL A 150 -11.40 6.82 -5.07
C VAL A 150 -11.02 5.41 -4.59
N PHE A 151 -11.93 4.70 -3.92
CA PHE A 151 -11.63 3.35 -3.43
C PHE A 151 -11.47 2.35 -4.58
N ALA A 152 -12.28 2.46 -5.64
CA ALA A 152 -12.10 1.67 -6.84
C ALA A 152 -10.73 1.92 -7.49
N TYR A 153 -10.33 3.19 -7.61
CA TYR A 153 -9.01 3.57 -8.13
C TYR A 153 -7.87 3.02 -7.27
N ILE A 154 -7.97 3.09 -5.94
CA ILE A 154 -6.97 2.49 -5.04
C ILE A 154 -6.85 0.98 -5.31
N LYS A 155 -7.97 0.26 -5.47
CA LYS A 155 -7.94 -1.18 -5.78
C LYS A 155 -7.32 -1.49 -7.13
N GLU A 156 -7.62 -0.68 -8.14
CA GLU A 156 -7.01 -0.78 -9.47
C GLU A 156 -5.49 -0.56 -9.38
N LEU A 157 -5.06 0.48 -8.67
CA LEU A 157 -3.64 0.80 -8.47
C LEU A 157 -2.92 -0.33 -7.73
N GLN A 158 -3.53 -0.92 -6.70
CA GLN A 158 -3.00 -2.10 -6.01
C GLN A 158 -2.82 -3.30 -6.96
N ALA A 159 -3.77 -3.55 -7.87
CA ALA A 159 -3.72 -4.65 -8.83
C ALA A 159 -2.69 -4.42 -9.94
N ASN A 160 -2.46 -3.16 -10.32
CA ASN A 160 -1.57 -2.77 -11.41
C ASN A 160 -0.15 -2.41 -10.97
N SER A 161 0.18 -2.61 -9.68
CA SER A 161 1.52 -2.34 -9.14
C SER A 161 2.23 -3.63 -8.71
N PRO A 162 2.64 -4.53 -9.65
CA PRO A 162 3.21 -5.84 -9.33
C PRO A 162 4.71 -5.80 -8.96
N VAL A 163 5.36 -4.64 -9.17
CA VAL A 163 6.80 -4.46 -8.92
C VAL A 163 7.07 -3.24 -8.06
N TRP A 164 8.19 -3.30 -7.33
CA TRP A 164 8.76 -2.23 -6.54
C TRP A 164 10.15 -1.88 -7.07
N ASN A 165 10.46 -0.59 -7.08
CA ASN A 165 11.80 -0.04 -7.28
C ASN A 165 11.93 1.28 -6.52
N ALA A 166 13.03 1.44 -5.78
CA ALA A 166 13.23 2.56 -4.87
C ALA A 166 13.11 3.94 -5.56
N GLU A 167 13.51 4.03 -6.83
CA GLU A 167 13.59 5.28 -7.58
C GLU A 167 12.31 5.59 -8.38
N THR A 168 11.66 4.55 -8.92
CA THR A 168 10.63 4.73 -9.94
C THR A 168 9.24 4.23 -9.56
N ALA A 169 9.15 3.16 -8.76
CA ALA A 169 7.90 2.50 -8.40
C ALA A 169 7.91 2.21 -6.89
N ASN A 170 7.58 3.23 -6.10
CA ASN A 170 7.76 3.22 -4.65
C ASN A 170 6.54 3.79 -3.91
N CYS A 171 6.62 3.79 -2.59
CA CYS A 171 5.53 4.18 -1.72
C CYS A 171 5.05 5.65 -1.88
N THR A 172 5.95 6.62 -2.12
CA THR A 172 5.56 8.03 -2.29
C THR A 172 4.95 8.28 -3.65
N GLY A 173 5.44 7.63 -4.71
CA GLY A 173 4.78 7.62 -6.02
C GLY A 173 3.36 7.06 -5.92
N PHE A 174 3.20 5.89 -5.32
CA PHE A 174 1.90 5.22 -5.17
C PHE A 174 0.86 6.08 -4.45
N ILE A 175 1.20 6.68 -3.31
CA ILE A 175 0.25 7.56 -2.62
C ILE A 175 0.07 8.92 -3.32
N GLY A 176 1.05 9.33 -4.13
CA GLY A 176 0.98 10.50 -5.00
C GLY A 176 -0.08 10.33 -6.08
N ASP A 177 -0.12 9.19 -6.75
CA ASP A 177 -1.12 8.88 -7.78
C ASP A 177 -2.56 8.92 -7.20
N ILE A 178 -2.73 8.40 -5.97
CA ILE A 178 -4.01 8.49 -5.23
C ILE A 178 -4.37 9.95 -4.93
N ALA A 179 -3.40 10.74 -4.47
CA ALA A 179 -3.61 12.16 -4.18
C ALA A 179 -3.99 12.96 -5.43
N GLU A 180 -3.32 12.70 -6.55
CA GLU A 180 -3.60 13.34 -7.84
C GLU A 180 -4.98 12.95 -8.36
N PHE A 181 -5.37 11.67 -8.27
CA PHE A 181 -6.72 11.22 -8.60
C PHE A 181 -7.80 11.92 -7.74
N MET A 182 -7.47 12.21 -6.48
CA MET A 182 -8.29 13.03 -5.58
C MET A 182 -8.24 14.54 -5.88
N GLY A 183 -7.56 14.96 -6.95
CA GLY A 183 -7.41 16.36 -7.36
C GLY A 183 -6.55 17.19 -6.39
N LEU A 184 -5.72 16.56 -5.56
CA LEU A 184 -4.74 17.24 -4.70
C LEU A 184 -3.50 17.61 -5.51
N GLU A 185 -2.87 18.74 -5.17
CA GLU A 185 -1.53 19.06 -5.67
C GLU A 185 -0.51 18.11 -5.02
N VAL A 186 0.34 17.47 -5.81
CA VAL A 186 1.25 16.43 -5.33
C VAL A 186 2.70 16.93 -5.32
N PRO A 187 3.44 16.73 -4.22
CA PRO A 187 4.85 17.07 -4.17
C PRO A 187 5.72 16.11 -5.00
N ASN A 188 6.98 16.50 -5.27
CA ASN A 188 7.93 15.58 -5.93
C ASN A 188 8.09 14.29 -5.11
N ARG A 189 7.96 13.14 -5.78
CA ARG A 189 8.04 11.79 -5.22
C ARG A 189 9.37 11.43 -4.57
N TRP A 190 10.49 12.06 -4.96
CA TRP A 190 11.83 11.80 -4.40
C TRP A 190 12.08 12.47 -3.04
N GLN A 191 11.10 12.36 -2.16
CA GLN A 191 11.19 12.85 -0.79
C GLN A 191 11.11 11.68 0.18
N ARG A 192 11.67 11.88 1.37
CA ARG A 192 11.37 10.98 2.49
C ARG A 192 9.85 10.96 2.72
N PRO A 193 9.26 9.80 3.03
CA PRO A 193 7.81 9.67 3.24
C PRO A 193 7.19 10.71 4.18
N GLU A 194 7.84 11.00 5.31
CA GLU A 194 7.38 12.03 6.25
C GLU A 194 7.30 13.40 5.59
N ASN A 195 8.37 13.81 4.90
CA ASN A 195 8.43 15.08 4.18
C ASN A 195 7.39 15.13 3.06
N PHE A 196 7.21 14.03 2.33
CA PHE A 196 6.21 13.93 1.27
C PHE A 196 4.80 14.19 1.81
N VAL A 197 4.39 13.51 2.90
CA VAL A 197 3.05 13.67 3.48
C VAL A 197 2.86 15.07 4.08
N ASN A 198 3.87 15.60 4.77
CA ASN A 198 3.81 16.96 5.30
C ASN A 198 3.72 18.01 4.18
N ARG A 199 4.48 17.85 3.10
CA ARG A 199 4.45 18.75 1.94
C ARG A 199 3.15 18.63 1.15
N LEU A 200 2.61 17.42 1.01
CA LEU A 200 1.30 17.17 0.42
C LEU A 200 0.22 17.96 1.16
N LYS A 201 0.24 17.92 2.50
CA LYS A 201 -0.66 18.72 3.34
C LYS A 201 -0.45 20.22 3.12
N GLU A 202 0.79 20.68 3.14
CA GLU A 202 1.13 22.10 3.01
C GLU A 202 0.69 22.69 1.66
N MET A 203 1.01 22.02 0.55
CA MET A 203 0.65 22.47 -0.81
C MET A 203 -0.86 22.60 -0.99
N ASN A 204 -1.63 21.73 -0.32
CA ASN A 204 -3.10 21.76 -0.39
C ASN A 204 -3.75 22.62 0.71
N GLY A 205 -2.98 23.48 1.38
CA GLY A 205 -3.48 24.37 2.44
C GLY A 205 -4.09 23.62 3.64
N GLY A 206 -3.73 22.34 3.82
CA GLY A 206 -4.31 21.46 4.82
C GLY A 206 -5.79 21.17 4.63
N ARG A 207 -6.35 21.35 3.42
CA ARG A 207 -7.78 21.12 3.16
C ARG A 207 -8.18 19.69 3.50
N GLN A 208 -9.23 19.55 4.31
CA GLN A 208 -9.67 18.23 4.76
C GLN A 208 -10.85 17.68 3.97
N MET A 209 -11.32 18.38 2.94
CA MET A 209 -12.45 17.95 2.10
C MET A 209 -12.04 18.02 0.64
N VAL A 210 -12.40 16.99 -0.13
CA VAL A 210 -12.28 16.97 -1.59
C VAL A 210 -13.63 16.67 -2.20
N ARG A 211 -13.86 17.25 -3.38
CA ARG A 211 -14.92 16.84 -4.31
C ARG A 211 -14.28 16.62 -5.66
N LEU A 212 -14.51 15.46 -6.26
CA LEU A 212 -14.03 15.20 -7.60
C LEU A 212 -14.85 16.01 -8.60
N SER A 213 -14.24 16.41 -9.71
CA SER A 213 -14.99 16.96 -10.84
C SER A 213 -16.01 15.93 -11.33
N ALA A 214 -17.16 16.42 -11.79
CA ALA A 214 -18.11 15.60 -12.52
C ALA A 214 -17.45 15.11 -13.82
N GLU A 215 -17.71 13.86 -14.19
CA GLU A 215 -17.30 13.26 -15.48
C GLU A 215 -18.03 13.89 -16.67
#